data_AF-A0A8J2B0Z6-F1
#
_entry.id   AF-A0A8J2B0Z6-F1
#
_cell.length_a   1.000
_cell.length_b   1.000
_cell.length_c   1.000
_cell.angle_alpha   90.00
_cell.angle_beta   90.00
_cell.angle_gamma   90.00
#
_symmetry.space_group_name_H-M   'P 1'
#
loop_
_entity.id
_entity.type
_entity.pdbx_description
1 polymer ?
#
loop_
_entity_poly.entity_id
_entity_poly.type
_entity_poly.pdbx_seq_one_letter_code
_entity_poly.pdbx_strand_id
1 'polypeptide(L)'
;MRIEPLREWCEEKSGVGVQIDPTGKTGTRKTAIQRERDDGSLASGMPAACVLYGKQQLGNFAEGRYAEVILKQNGERATQSDYHAGGILVGLTRCSKEDYPDDCRSIFHVPDSWVLDVYGDLWRIPKETLVDGFASEHTTSKVPDWDSYALMKDGDRIGLLLRPDGTLKVYWNGRCVGDLPVELAVTERIHLIVEILGRAEAVTINTAAKAPEIPLPPGDEDD
;
A
#
# COMPACT_ATOMS: atom_id res chain seq x y z
N MET A 1 -4.54 34.04 6.80
CA MET A 1 -3.91 34.05 5.46
C MET A 1 -2.44 33.80 5.71
N ARG A 2 -1.86 32.63 5.45
CA ARG A 2 -1.96 31.73 4.30
C ARG A 2 -1.54 30.33 4.80
N ILE A 3 -2.39 29.31 4.65
CA ILE A 3 -2.02 27.91 4.89
C ILE A 3 -1.83 27.34 3.48
N GLU A 4 -0.62 26.91 3.14
CA GLU A 4 -0.39 26.14 1.92
C GLU A 4 0.06 24.73 2.32
N PRO A 5 -0.69 23.69 1.92
CA PRO A 5 -0.11 22.40 1.59
C PRO A 5 -0.55 21.99 0.17
N LEU A 6 0.00 20.88 -0.31
CA LEU A 6 -0.05 20.31 -1.66
C LEU A 6 0.98 20.88 -2.62
N ARG A 7 2.18 20.27 -2.71
CA ARG A 7 3.03 20.09 -3.92
C ARG A 7 3.98 18.92 -3.65
N GLU A 8 4.25 17.96 -4.51
CA GLU A 8 3.96 17.73 -5.93
C GLU A 8 3.56 16.26 -6.14
N TRP A 9 2.63 16.05 -7.07
CA TRP A 9 2.10 14.74 -7.42
C TRP A 9 3.12 14.01 -8.28
N CYS A 10 3.34 12.71 -8.05
CA CYS A 10 4.04 11.86 -9.01
C CYS A 10 3.16 11.68 -10.27
N GLU A 11 3.21 12.68 -11.14
CA GLU A 11 2.98 12.47 -12.56
C GLU A 11 4.02 11.47 -13.06
N GLU A 12 3.59 10.53 -13.88
CA GLU A 12 4.49 9.81 -14.76
C GLU A 12 5.26 10.89 -15.52
N LYS A 13 6.55 11.09 -15.23
CA LYS A 13 7.44 11.81 -16.14
C LYS A 13 7.50 10.99 -17.42
N SER A 14 6.49 11.16 -18.26
CA SER A 14 6.40 10.69 -19.63
C SER A 14 7.40 11.51 -20.44
N GLY A 15 8.67 11.17 -20.23
CA GLY A 15 9.82 11.87 -20.78
C GLY A 15 10.94 10.90 -21.09
N VAL A 16 10.62 9.73 -21.65
CA VAL A 16 11.60 8.91 -22.37
C VAL A 16 10.93 8.49 -23.67
N GLY A 17 11.33 9.14 -24.76
CA GLY A 17 10.94 8.77 -26.11
C GLY A 17 11.21 7.28 -26.33
N VAL A 18 10.25 6.62 -26.95
CA VAL A 18 10.41 5.25 -27.44
C VAL A 18 11.58 5.24 -28.43
N GLN A 19 12.75 4.74 -28.02
CA GLN A 19 13.67 4.15 -28.99
C GLN A 19 13.27 2.68 -29.14
N ILE A 20 12.65 2.40 -30.29
CA ILE A 20 12.41 1.04 -30.76
C ILE A 20 13.79 0.45 -31.06
N ASP A 21 14.25 -0.47 -30.21
CA ASP A 21 15.27 -1.44 -30.59
C ASP A 21 14.68 -2.30 -31.73
N PRO A 22 15.34 -2.39 -32.90
CA PRO A 22 14.82 -3.14 -34.05
C PRO A 22 14.67 -4.66 -33.80
N THR A 23 15.01 -5.16 -32.61
CA THR A 23 14.95 -6.59 -32.26
C THR A 23 13.70 -7.04 -31.50
N GLY A 24 12.68 -6.18 -31.30
CA GLY A 24 11.32 -6.63 -31.01
C GLY A 24 11.07 -7.29 -29.65
N LYS A 25 11.86 -7.00 -28.61
CA LYS A 25 11.56 -7.43 -27.24
C LYS A 25 10.76 -6.36 -26.48
N THR A 26 9.51 -6.67 -26.15
CA THR A 26 8.64 -5.83 -25.30
C THR A 26 9.19 -5.75 -23.89
N GLY A 27 9.67 -4.56 -23.49
CA GLY A 27 10.14 -4.29 -22.14
C GLY A 27 8.99 -4.15 -21.13
N THR A 28 9.15 -4.74 -19.96
CA THR A 28 8.23 -4.61 -18.82
C THR A 28 8.26 -3.17 -18.28
N ARG A 29 7.11 -2.47 -18.24
CA ARG A 29 6.99 -1.16 -17.58
C ARG A 29 7.06 -1.35 -16.06
N LYS A 30 8.07 -0.77 -15.42
CA LYS A 30 8.14 -0.61 -13.96
C LYS A 30 7.77 0.82 -13.61
N THR A 31 6.73 1.02 -12.80
CA THR A 31 6.36 2.35 -12.29
C THR A 31 6.98 2.52 -10.90
N ALA A 32 8.09 3.25 -10.83
CA ALA A 32 8.74 3.61 -9.58
C ALA A 32 8.24 4.97 -9.10
N ILE A 33 7.84 5.07 -7.83
CA ILE A 33 7.33 6.31 -7.23
C ILE A 33 8.21 6.65 -6.02
N GLN A 34 8.94 7.76 -6.11
CA GLN A 34 9.91 8.21 -5.12
C GLN A 34 9.34 9.36 -4.27
N ARG A 35 9.66 9.35 -2.97
CA ARG A 35 9.45 10.50 -2.10
C ARG A 35 10.45 11.60 -2.47
N GLU A 36 9.98 12.79 -2.81
CA GLU A 36 10.86 13.96 -2.82
C GLU A 36 11.19 14.34 -1.37
N ARG A 37 12.49 14.48 -1.05
CA ARG A 37 12.93 14.89 0.29
C ARG A 37 12.57 16.35 0.50
N ASP A 38 11.54 16.60 1.30
CA ASP A 38 11.23 17.93 1.79
C ASP A 38 11.82 18.10 3.19
N ASP A 39 12.40 19.26 3.48
CA ASP A 39 12.96 19.63 4.78
C ASP A 39 11.87 20.08 5.78
N GLY A 40 10.62 20.12 5.33
CA GLY A 40 9.43 20.43 6.13
C GLY A 40 8.99 19.28 7.04
N SER A 41 9.15 19.46 8.36
CA SER A 41 8.48 18.64 9.36
C SER A 41 6.97 18.94 9.36
N LEU A 42 6.12 17.92 9.53
CA LEU A 42 4.74 18.13 10.00
C LEU A 42 4.78 18.96 11.30
N ALA A 43 3.71 19.67 11.65
CA ALA A 43 3.65 20.46 12.90
C ALA A 43 3.93 19.62 14.17
N SER A 44 3.87 18.28 14.05
CA SER A 44 4.23 17.28 15.06
C SER A 44 5.72 16.88 15.09
N GLY A 45 6.57 17.44 14.22
CA GLY A 45 7.96 17.03 14.05
C GLY A 45 8.14 15.74 13.23
N MET A 46 7.05 15.11 12.77
CA MET A 46 7.13 13.88 11.97
C MET A 46 7.46 14.17 10.50
N PRO A 47 8.25 13.31 9.82
CA PRO A 47 8.53 13.46 8.40
C PRO A 47 7.23 13.42 7.59
N ALA A 48 7.13 14.27 6.56
CA ALA A 48 5.97 14.30 5.66
C ALA A 48 5.66 12.91 5.08
N ALA A 49 4.44 12.45 5.30
CA ALA A 49 3.92 11.20 4.76
C ALA A 49 3.46 11.38 3.32
N CYS A 50 3.68 10.37 2.47
CA CYS A 50 3.15 10.36 1.11
C CYS A 50 2.18 9.19 0.94
N VAL A 51 0.92 9.49 0.62
CA VAL A 51 -0.09 8.48 0.26
C VAL A 51 -0.04 8.26 -1.24
N LEU A 52 0.27 7.04 -1.64
CA LEU A 52 0.31 6.56 -2.99
C LEU A 52 -0.93 5.76 -3.32
N TYR A 53 -1.42 5.95 -4.54
CA TYR A 53 -2.63 5.33 -5.05
C TYR A 53 -2.35 4.59 -6.35
N GLY A 54 -2.76 3.32 -6.40
CA GLY A 54 -2.80 2.56 -7.64
C GLY A 54 -3.93 3.08 -8.53
N LYS A 55 -3.60 3.79 -9.62
CA LYS A 55 -4.57 4.22 -10.64
C LYS A 55 -5.31 3.05 -11.32
N GLN A 56 -4.78 1.84 -11.18
CA GLN A 56 -5.37 0.61 -11.74
C GLN A 56 -5.93 -0.24 -10.60
N GLN A 57 -7.02 -0.94 -10.91
CA GLN A 57 -7.53 -1.98 -10.03
C GLN A 57 -6.48 -3.06 -9.81
N LEU A 58 -6.58 -3.77 -8.69
CA LEU A 58 -5.74 -4.95 -8.45
C LEU A 58 -5.85 -5.95 -9.61
N GLY A 59 -4.73 -6.60 -9.94
CA GLY A 59 -4.67 -7.60 -10.98
C GLY A 59 -5.62 -8.76 -10.68
N ASN A 60 -6.29 -9.28 -11.71
CA ASN A 60 -7.20 -10.42 -11.57
C ASN A 60 -6.44 -11.73 -11.76
N PHE A 61 -6.58 -12.65 -10.81
CA PHE A 61 -5.99 -13.97 -10.83
C PHE A 61 -7.04 -15.02 -10.43
N ALA A 62 -6.76 -16.30 -10.70
CA ALA A 62 -7.67 -17.38 -10.28
C ALA A 62 -7.83 -17.42 -8.75
N GLU A 63 -6.77 -17.01 -8.06
CA GLU A 63 -6.64 -16.94 -6.62
C GLU A 63 -7.39 -15.76 -5.98
N GLY A 64 -7.80 -14.76 -6.77
CA GLY A 64 -8.40 -13.51 -6.30
C GLY A 64 -7.78 -12.26 -6.92
N ARG A 65 -7.82 -11.14 -6.19
CA ARG A 65 -7.20 -9.86 -6.61
C ARG A 65 -5.85 -9.68 -5.93
N TYR A 66 -4.80 -9.43 -6.69
CA TYR A 66 -3.44 -9.33 -6.14
C TYR A 66 -2.68 -8.08 -6.62
N ALA A 67 -1.90 -7.51 -5.70
CA ALA A 67 -0.85 -6.55 -6.00
C ALA A 67 0.37 -6.82 -5.12
N GLU A 68 1.55 -6.47 -5.63
CA GLU A 68 2.81 -6.53 -4.89
C GLU A 68 3.57 -5.22 -5.10
N VAL A 69 4.19 -4.72 -4.03
CA VAL A 69 5.09 -3.57 -4.06
C VAL A 69 6.49 -3.99 -3.65
N ILE A 70 7.49 -3.37 -4.27
CA ILE A 70 8.90 -3.53 -3.96
C ILE A 70 9.33 -2.27 -3.22
N LEU A 71 9.86 -2.45 -2.02
CA LEU A 71 10.26 -1.39 -1.14
C LEU A 71 11.65 -0.86 -1.50
N LYS A 72 11.80 0.47 -1.49
CA LYS A 72 13.10 1.14 -1.47
C LYS A 72 13.31 1.75 -0.10
N GLN A 73 14.43 1.46 0.55
CA GLN A 73 14.76 2.01 1.86
C GLN A 73 16.12 2.69 1.90
N ASN A 74 16.24 3.67 2.78
CA ASN A 74 17.51 4.29 3.11
C ASN A 74 18.23 3.47 4.18
N GLY A 75 19.43 2.98 3.86
CA GLY A 75 20.27 2.22 4.79
C GLY A 75 19.81 0.77 5.03
N GLU A 76 20.66 0.00 5.74
CA GLU A 76 20.47 -1.45 5.91
C GLU A 76 19.72 -1.83 7.21
N ARG A 77 19.65 -0.93 8.19
CA ARG A 77 19.05 -1.21 9.51
C ARG A 77 18.40 0.04 10.11
N ALA A 78 17.22 -0.14 10.71
CA ALA A 78 16.56 0.90 11.48
C ALA A 78 17.39 1.32 12.70
N THR A 79 17.51 2.62 12.92
CA THR A 79 18.16 3.26 14.06
C THR A 79 17.13 3.84 15.02
N GLN A 80 17.51 4.18 16.26
CA GLN A 80 16.58 4.81 17.22
C GLN A 80 15.98 6.12 16.68
N SER A 81 16.74 6.88 15.87
CA SER A 81 16.27 8.09 15.19
C SER A 81 15.20 7.82 14.13
N ASP A 82 15.15 6.62 13.57
CA ASP A 82 14.14 6.23 12.57
C ASP A 82 12.80 5.87 13.24
N TYR A 83 12.77 5.62 14.55
CA TYR A 83 11.59 5.15 15.28
C TYR A 83 10.45 6.17 15.24
N HIS A 84 10.79 7.45 15.28
CA HIS A 84 9.84 8.56 15.13
C HIS A 84 9.43 8.80 13.67
N ALA A 85 10.10 8.14 12.73
CA ALA A 85 9.93 8.38 11.32
C ALA A 85 8.94 7.36 10.70
N GLY A 86 8.92 6.10 11.17
CA GLY A 86 7.99 5.07 10.71
C GLY A 86 8.51 4.19 9.56
N GLY A 87 7.64 3.33 9.04
CA GLY A 87 7.94 2.37 7.96
C GLY A 87 7.02 2.54 6.76
N ILE A 88 6.36 1.47 6.35
CA ILE A 88 5.36 1.50 5.29
C ILE A 88 4.03 1.00 5.83
N LEU A 89 2.96 1.68 5.44
CA LEU A 89 1.59 1.19 5.58
C LEU A 89 1.08 0.80 4.21
N VAL A 90 0.34 -0.29 4.14
CA VAL A 90 -0.24 -0.78 2.89
C VAL A 90 -1.70 -1.12 3.12
N GLY A 91 -2.53 -0.94 2.11
CA GLY A 91 -3.95 -1.21 2.25
C GLY A 91 -4.68 -1.34 0.94
N LEU A 92 -5.96 -1.68 1.06
CA LEU A 92 -6.90 -1.76 -0.03
C LEU A 92 -8.04 -0.77 0.20
N THR A 93 -8.57 -0.19 -0.87
CA THR A 93 -9.74 0.69 -0.80
C THR A 93 -10.68 0.44 -1.98
N ARG A 94 -11.98 0.63 -1.74
CA ARG A 94 -12.98 0.68 -2.82
C ARG A 94 -13.04 2.03 -3.52
N CYS A 95 -12.50 3.06 -2.87
CA CYS A 95 -12.54 4.42 -3.35
C CYS A 95 -11.55 4.66 -4.49
N SER A 96 -11.98 5.47 -5.43
CA SER A 96 -11.15 6.11 -6.43
C SER A 96 -10.51 7.37 -5.87
N LYS A 97 -9.50 7.92 -6.54
CA LYS A 97 -8.79 9.11 -6.04
C LYS A 97 -9.73 10.32 -5.88
N GLU A 98 -10.76 10.37 -6.69
CA GLU A 98 -11.79 11.41 -6.73
C GLU A 98 -12.67 11.39 -5.47
N ASP A 99 -12.72 10.26 -4.75
CA ASP A 99 -13.48 10.12 -3.51
C ASP A 99 -12.69 10.61 -2.28
N TYR A 100 -11.42 10.98 -2.43
CA TYR A 100 -10.56 11.32 -1.31
C TYR A 100 -10.82 12.76 -0.86
N PRO A 101 -10.71 13.06 0.45
CA PRO A 101 -10.71 14.44 0.93
C PRO A 101 -9.62 15.28 0.25
N ASP A 102 -9.92 16.55 0.00
CA ASP A 102 -8.95 17.51 -0.57
C ASP A 102 -7.69 17.64 0.30
N ASP A 103 -7.81 17.40 1.60
CA ASP A 103 -6.73 17.44 2.59
C ASP A 103 -6.28 16.04 3.06
N CYS A 104 -6.41 15.03 2.21
CA CYS A 104 -5.89 13.68 2.46
C CYS A 104 -4.38 13.72 2.74
N ARG A 105 -3.98 13.52 4.00
CA ARG A 105 -2.58 13.60 4.49
C ARG A 105 -2.00 12.26 4.92
N SER A 106 -2.86 11.27 5.14
CA SER A 106 -2.48 9.93 5.59
C SER A 106 -3.41 8.91 4.95
N ILE A 107 -2.95 7.67 4.85
CA ILE A 107 -3.73 6.52 4.39
C ILE A 107 -5.00 6.34 5.23
N PHE A 108 -4.97 6.75 6.50
CA PHE A 108 -6.14 6.71 7.39
C PHE A 108 -7.23 7.75 7.03
N HIS A 109 -6.93 8.70 6.15
CA HIS A 109 -7.93 9.60 5.58
C HIS A 109 -8.58 9.02 4.32
N VAL A 110 -8.08 7.88 3.80
CA VAL A 110 -8.64 7.25 2.61
C VAL A 110 -9.91 6.51 3.02
N PRO A 111 -11.09 6.97 2.58
CA PRO A 111 -12.35 6.35 2.97
C PRO A 111 -12.45 4.93 2.43
N ASP A 112 -13.28 4.14 3.11
CA ASP A 112 -13.67 2.81 2.67
C ASP A 112 -12.47 1.90 2.39
N SER A 113 -11.58 1.84 3.38
CA SER A 113 -10.28 1.20 3.25
C SER A 113 -9.94 0.26 4.40
N TRP A 114 -9.02 -0.66 4.12
CA TRP A 114 -8.43 -1.61 5.04
C TRP A 114 -6.92 -1.43 5.00
N VAL A 115 -6.34 -1.02 6.12
CA VAL A 115 -4.94 -0.61 6.22
C VAL A 115 -4.22 -1.51 7.19
N LEU A 116 -3.12 -2.10 6.73
CA LEU A 116 -2.13 -2.75 7.58
C LEU A 116 -1.10 -1.71 8.02
N ASP A 117 -1.02 -1.46 9.32
CA ASP A 117 -0.09 -0.49 9.87
C ASP A 117 1.34 -1.03 9.98
N VAL A 118 2.24 -0.21 10.54
CA VAL A 118 3.66 -0.55 10.68
C VAL A 118 3.91 -1.76 11.60
N TYR A 119 2.99 -2.06 12.51
CA TYR A 119 3.08 -3.16 13.49
C TYR A 119 2.15 -4.33 13.17
N GLY A 120 1.52 -4.30 12.01
CA GLY A 120 0.74 -5.39 11.46
C GLY A 120 -0.70 -5.40 11.94
N ASP A 121 -1.13 -4.36 12.63
CA ASP A 121 -2.52 -4.19 13.02
C ASP A 121 -3.35 -3.81 11.79
N LEU A 122 -4.49 -4.48 11.63
CA LEU A 122 -5.44 -4.17 10.56
C LEU A 122 -6.45 -3.13 11.07
N TRP A 123 -6.56 -2.05 10.32
CA TRP A 123 -7.48 -0.94 10.55
C TRP A 123 -8.52 -0.89 9.44
N ARG A 124 -9.77 -0.65 9.81
CA ARG A 124 -10.85 -0.35 8.87
C ARG A 124 -11.18 1.14 8.93
N ILE A 125 -11.26 1.80 7.79
CA ILE A 125 -11.69 3.19 7.66
C ILE A 125 -13.02 3.17 6.93
N PRO A 126 -14.17 3.32 7.63
CA PRO A 126 -15.47 3.26 6.97
C PRO A 126 -15.72 4.52 6.14
N LYS A 127 -16.56 4.41 5.11
CA LYS A 127 -16.86 5.51 4.19
C LYS A 127 -17.54 6.71 4.88
N GLU A 128 -18.40 6.46 5.86
CA GLU A 128 -19.32 7.45 6.43
C GLU A 128 -18.72 8.23 7.61
N THR A 129 -17.52 7.86 8.07
CA THR A 129 -17.04 8.24 9.40
C THR A 129 -15.98 9.33 9.41
N LEU A 130 -15.68 9.98 8.29
CA LEU A 130 -14.73 11.10 8.24
C LEU A 130 -15.29 12.39 8.89
N VAL A 131 -15.57 12.33 10.19
CA VAL A 131 -15.79 13.50 11.05
C VAL A 131 -14.50 13.72 11.83
N ASP A 132 -13.82 14.84 11.60
CA ASP A 132 -12.61 15.29 12.32
C ASP A 132 -11.34 14.41 12.20
N GLY A 133 -11.24 13.59 11.15
CA GLY A 133 -9.93 13.15 10.61
C GLY A 133 -9.35 11.82 11.11
N PHE A 134 -10.03 11.03 11.95
CA PHE A 134 -9.46 9.78 12.47
C PHE A 134 -10.46 8.66 12.78
N ALA A 135 -11.54 8.50 12.01
CA ALA A 135 -12.40 7.35 12.22
C ALA A 135 -11.81 6.09 11.59
N SER A 136 -10.80 5.55 12.26
CA SER A 136 -10.26 4.23 12.01
C SER A 136 -10.73 3.28 13.12
N GLU A 137 -11.44 2.23 12.73
CA GLU A 137 -11.79 1.13 13.61
C GLU A 137 -10.61 0.16 13.65
N HIS A 138 -9.96 0.02 14.81
CA HIS A 138 -8.98 -1.04 15.01
C HIS A 138 -9.72 -2.38 14.95
N THR A 139 -9.32 -3.25 14.03
CA THR A 139 -9.85 -4.61 14.02
C THR A 139 -9.10 -5.43 15.06
N THR A 140 -9.70 -6.53 15.53
CA THR A 140 -8.98 -7.50 16.37
C THR A 140 -7.94 -8.32 15.59
N SER A 141 -7.81 -8.10 14.28
CA SER A 141 -6.96 -8.87 13.39
C SER A 141 -5.58 -8.24 13.26
N LYS A 142 -4.55 -9.08 13.28
CA LYS A 142 -3.15 -8.66 13.21
C LYS A 142 -2.30 -9.69 12.47
N VAL A 143 -1.30 -9.23 11.73
CA VAL A 143 -0.26 -10.09 11.15
C VAL A 143 0.81 -10.35 12.22
N PRO A 144 1.01 -11.61 12.66
CA PRO A 144 2.01 -11.93 13.68
C PRO A 144 3.42 -11.65 13.16
N ASP A 145 4.29 -11.20 14.06
CA ASP A 145 5.70 -10.89 13.78
C ASP A 145 5.93 -9.88 12.62
N TRP A 146 4.90 -9.12 12.27
CA TRP A 146 5.01 -8.03 11.32
C TRP A 146 5.53 -6.78 12.01
N ASP A 147 6.61 -6.25 11.45
CA ASP A 147 7.10 -4.93 11.79
C ASP A 147 7.79 -4.34 10.55
N SER A 148 7.03 -3.56 9.77
CA SER A 148 7.52 -2.96 8.53
C SER A 148 8.60 -1.92 8.80
N TYR A 149 8.59 -1.35 10.00
CA TYR A 149 9.60 -0.42 10.46
C TYR A 149 10.92 -1.13 10.81
N ALA A 150 10.93 -2.14 11.67
CA ALA A 150 12.16 -2.72 12.19
C ALA A 150 12.75 -3.84 11.31
N LEU A 151 11.91 -4.61 10.61
CA LEU A 151 12.33 -5.89 10.04
C LEU A 151 12.55 -5.87 8.52
N MET A 152 11.86 -4.99 7.79
CA MET A 152 11.96 -4.96 6.33
C MET A 152 13.30 -4.39 5.83
N LYS A 153 13.66 -4.62 4.57
CA LYS A 153 14.89 -4.12 3.96
C LYS A 153 14.65 -3.58 2.56
N ASP A 154 15.64 -2.85 2.03
CA ASP A 154 15.66 -2.45 0.62
C ASP A 154 15.48 -3.67 -0.29
N GLY A 155 14.55 -3.58 -1.24
CA GLY A 155 14.21 -4.66 -2.17
C GLY A 155 13.19 -5.68 -1.65
N ASP A 156 12.78 -5.60 -0.38
CA ASP A 156 11.72 -6.47 0.13
C ASP A 156 10.40 -6.24 -0.61
N ARG A 157 9.65 -7.32 -0.79
CA ARG A 157 8.36 -7.31 -1.48
C ARG A 157 7.21 -7.55 -0.54
N ILE A 158 6.18 -6.72 -0.64
CA ILE A 158 4.95 -6.83 0.13
C ILE A 158 3.80 -7.10 -0.84
N GLY A 159 3.09 -8.22 -0.64
CA GLY A 159 1.97 -8.61 -1.47
C GLY A 159 0.65 -8.64 -0.69
N LEU A 160 -0.43 -8.19 -1.31
CA LEU A 160 -1.78 -8.26 -0.79
C LEU A 160 -2.66 -9.03 -1.76
N LEU A 161 -3.19 -10.17 -1.32
CA LEU A 161 -4.13 -11.00 -2.08
C LEU A 161 -5.49 -10.99 -1.41
N LEU A 162 -6.47 -10.33 -2.02
CA LEU A 162 -7.86 -10.44 -1.62
C LEU A 162 -8.48 -11.68 -2.26
N ARG A 163 -8.89 -12.63 -1.43
CA ARG A 163 -9.54 -13.87 -1.83
C ARG A 163 -11.04 -13.69 -2.07
N PRO A 164 -11.68 -14.60 -2.82
CA PRO A 164 -13.12 -14.58 -3.01
C PRO A 164 -13.95 -14.73 -1.74
N ASP A 165 -13.41 -15.40 -0.72
CA ASP A 165 -14.04 -15.63 0.59
C ASP A 165 -13.95 -14.42 1.54
N GLY A 166 -13.40 -13.29 1.09
CA GLY A 166 -13.19 -12.10 1.93
C GLY A 166 -11.93 -12.17 2.80
N THR A 167 -11.04 -13.14 2.58
CA THR A 167 -9.75 -13.18 3.27
C THR A 167 -8.73 -12.30 2.56
N LEU A 168 -8.10 -11.38 3.29
CA LEU A 168 -6.89 -10.68 2.86
C LEU A 168 -5.66 -11.47 3.30
N LYS A 169 -4.98 -12.11 2.33
CA LYS A 169 -3.68 -12.75 2.58
C LYS A 169 -2.56 -11.73 2.40
N VAL A 170 -1.66 -11.65 3.37
CA VAL A 170 -0.51 -10.76 3.40
C VAL A 170 0.76 -11.56 3.12
N TYR A 171 1.56 -11.11 2.17
CA TYR A 171 2.80 -11.74 1.77
C TYR A 171 4.00 -10.83 2.01
N TRP A 172 5.08 -11.43 2.49
CA TRP A 172 6.39 -10.80 2.57
C TRP A 172 7.42 -11.68 1.86
N ASN A 173 8.03 -11.14 0.81
CA ASN A 173 8.98 -11.86 -0.06
C ASN A 173 8.44 -13.16 -0.64
N GLY A 174 7.13 -13.18 -0.98
CA GLY A 174 6.43 -14.34 -1.52
C GLY A 174 5.97 -15.37 -0.47
N ARG A 175 6.33 -15.20 0.81
CA ARG A 175 5.82 -16.04 1.90
C ARG A 175 4.54 -15.43 2.48
N CYS A 176 3.48 -16.22 2.61
CA CYS A 176 2.27 -15.81 3.33
C CYS A 176 2.60 -15.65 4.82
N VAL A 177 2.36 -14.47 5.39
CA VAL A 177 2.68 -14.13 6.78
C VAL A 177 1.44 -13.78 7.60
N GLY A 178 0.30 -13.56 6.96
CA GLY A 178 -0.95 -13.30 7.66
C GLY A 178 -2.16 -13.56 6.79
N ASP A 179 -3.24 -13.95 7.45
CA ASP A 179 -4.56 -14.17 6.87
C ASP A 179 -5.55 -13.38 7.71
N LEU A 180 -6.15 -12.35 7.13
CA LEU A 180 -6.96 -11.38 7.85
C LEU A 180 -8.38 -11.37 7.26
N PRO A 181 -9.44 -11.50 8.08
CA PRO A 181 -10.79 -11.33 7.60
C PRO A 181 -11.04 -9.86 7.23
N VAL A 182 -11.57 -9.62 6.03
CA VAL A 182 -12.00 -8.29 5.59
C VAL A 182 -13.39 -8.37 4.98
N GLU A 183 -14.20 -7.33 5.20
CA GLU A 183 -15.52 -7.21 4.59
C GLU A 183 -15.41 -6.62 3.17
N LEU A 184 -14.64 -7.29 2.30
CA LEU A 184 -14.30 -6.81 0.96
C LEU A 184 -14.52 -7.92 -0.06
N ALA A 185 -15.32 -7.67 -1.11
CA ALA A 185 -15.59 -8.67 -2.13
C ALA A 185 -14.63 -8.52 -3.33
N VAL A 186 -14.13 -9.65 -3.83
CA VAL A 186 -13.29 -9.77 -5.05
C VAL A 186 -13.91 -9.12 -6.31
N THR A 187 -15.24 -9.03 -6.36
CA THR A 187 -16.00 -8.46 -7.50
C THR A 187 -16.04 -6.94 -7.49
N GLU A 188 -15.70 -6.30 -6.37
CA GLU A 188 -15.69 -4.86 -6.24
C GLU A 188 -14.47 -4.23 -6.93
N ARG A 189 -14.57 -2.93 -7.20
CA ARG A 189 -13.44 -2.13 -7.67
C ARG A 189 -12.49 -1.90 -6.50
N ILE A 190 -11.38 -2.64 -6.46
CA ILE A 190 -10.38 -2.53 -5.39
C ILE A 190 -9.10 -1.88 -5.92
N HIS A 191 -8.56 -0.92 -5.18
CA HIS A 191 -7.29 -0.27 -5.46
C HIS A 191 -6.30 -0.48 -4.32
N LEU A 192 -5.02 -0.51 -4.67
CA LEU A 192 -3.91 -0.51 -3.71
C LEU A 192 -3.67 0.92 -3.23
N ILE A 193 -3.51 1.08 -1.93
CA ILE A 193 -3.02 2.30 -1.29
C ILE A 193 -1.79 1.99 -0.45
N VAL A 194 -0.84 2.91 -0.43
CA VAL A 194 0.42 2.78 0.30
C VAL A 194 0.77 4.11 0.93
N GLU A 195 1.20 4.13 2.18
CA GLU A 195 1.79 5.32 2.78
C GLU A 195 3.27 5.06 3.10
N ILE A 196 4.11 5.96 2.59
CA ILE A 196 5.55 5.94 2.80
C ILE A 196 5.86 6.84 4.00
N LEU A 197 6.39 6.24 5.06
CA LEU A 197 6.88 6.92 6.25
C LEU A 197 8.35 6.57 6.51
N GLY A 198 9.00 7.44 7.27
CA GLY A 198 10.33 7.21 7.83
C GLY A 198 11.40 6.75 6.85
N ARG A 199 11.90 5.53 7.06
CA ARG A 199 13.03 4.99 6.29
C ARG A 199 12.65 4.43 4.92
N ALA A 200 11.36 4.29 4.64
CA ALA A 200 10.90 4.00 3.29
C ALA A 200 11.11 5.27 2.43
N GLU A 201 11.84 5.14 1.33
CA GLU A 201 12.09 6.26 0.41
C GLU A 201 11.17 6.19 -0.81
N ALA A 202 10.82 4.99 -1.25
CA ALA A 202 10.03 4.78 -2.45
C ALA A 202 9.36 3.40 -2.40
N VAL A 203 8.35 3.23 -3.25
CA VAL A 203 7.86 1.91 -3.63
C VAL A 203 7.74 1.81 -5.14
N THR A 204 7.91 0.60 -5.64
CA THR A 204 7.63 0.26 -7.04
C THR A 204 6.52 -0.77 -7.07
N ILE A 205 5.44 -0.48 -7.79
CA ILE A 205 4.41 -1.50 -8.04
C ILE A 205 5.01 -2.57 -8.95
N ASN A 206 5.02 -3.83 -8.50
CA ASN A 206 5.49 -4.94 -9.31
C ASN A 206 4.40 -5.37 -10.29
N THR A 207 4.42 -4.77 -11.47
CA THR A 207 3.48 -5.08 -12.57
C THR A 207 3.64 -6.48 -13.16
N ALA A 208 4.74 -7.18 -12.86
CA ALA A 208 5.00 -8.55 -13.27
C ALA A 208 4.65 -9.58 -12.17
N ALA A 209 4.11 -9.12 -11.04
CA ALA A 209 3.76 -10.00 -9.93
C ALA A 209 2.67 -10.99 -10.35
N LYS A 210 2.79 -12.23 -9.87
CA LYS A 210 1.76 -13.25 -9.97
C LYS A 210 1.23 -13.54 -8.58
N ALA A 211 -0.08 -13.72 -8.45
CA ALA A 211 -0.65 -14.18 -7.20
C ALA A 211 0.03 -15.51 -6.81
N PRO A 212 0.53 -15.63 -5.57
CA PRO A 212 1.04 -16.90 -5.09
C PRO A 212 -0.08 -17.94 -5.10
N GLU A 213 0.18 -19.09 -5.74
CA GLU A 213 -0.76 -20.21 -5.79
C GLU A 213 -0.87 -20.82 -4.40
N ILE A 214 -1.87 -20.38 -3.64
CA ILE A 214 -2.30 -21.06 -2.41
C ILE A 214 -3.66 -21.70 -2.73
N PRO A 215 -3.91 -22.96 -2.37
CA PRO A 215 -5.24 -23.54 -2.45
C PRO A 215 -6.24 -22.68 -1.66
N LEU A 216 -7.47 -22.55 -2.15
CA LEU A 216 -8.55 -22.06 -1.30
C LEU A 216 -8.70 -23.07 -0.13
N PRO A 217 -9.06 -22.62 1.08
CA PRO A 217 -9.52 -23.55 2.10
C PRO A 217 -10.61 -24.45 1.48
N PRO A 218 -10.74 -25.72 1.90
CA PRO A 218 -11.92 -26.49 1.55
C PRO A 218 -13.14 -25.64 1.89
N GLY A 219 -13.96 -25.32 0.89
CA GLY A 219 -15.22 -24.65 1.16
C GLY A 219 -16.06 -25.60 2.00
N ASP A 220 -16.64 -25.12 3.09
CA ASP A 220 -17.80 -25.77 3.64
C ASP A 220 -18.85 -25.70 2.52
N GLU A 221 -19.04 -26.80 1.80
CA GLU A 221 -20.18 -26.94 0.91
C GLU A 221 -21.42 -26.78 1.79
N ASP A 222 -22.15 -25.70 1.61
CA ASP A 222 -23.42 -25.46 2.29
C ASP A 222 -24.31 -26.71 2.16
N ASP A 223 -24.57 -27.39 3.29
CA ASP A 223 -25.65 -28.39 3.47
C ASP A 223 -27.03 -27.70 3.58
#